data_AF-A0A933UHC5-F1
#
_entry.id   AF-A0A933UHC5-F1
#
_cell.length_a   1.000
_cell.length_b   1.000
_cell.length_c   1.000
_cell.angle_alpha   90.00
_cell.angle_beta   90.00
_cell.angle_gamma   90.00
#
_symmetry.space_group_name_H-M   'P 1'
#
loop_
_entity.id
_entity.type
_entity.pdbx_description
1 polymer ?
#
loop_
_entity_poly.entity_id
_entity_poly.type
_entity_poly.pdbx_seq_one_letter_code
_entity_poly.pdbx_strand_id
1 'polypeptide(L)'
;MKLNHLLLAGGLAVLLGASATNVLAQEGGGRRGGGNFDPAQFQQRMMDRYKEQLEITDETEWKAIQPLVQKVSEARMASLSGRGMFGRGPRPGGDNQGDQNRRPSFGPPNPEAEALQKAIDSKASSADLKAALTKYLESRKVKQAELEKAQANLRKVLTPRQEAIATVAGLL
;
A
#
# COMPACT_ATOMS: atom_id res chain seq x y z
N MET A 1 -25.24 -2.67 -35.63
CA MET A 1 -23.87 -3.20 -35.82
C MET A 1 -22.91 -2.03 -35.66
N LYS A 2 -21.99 -2.09 -34.69
CA LYS A 2 -21.12 -0.96 -34.32
C LYS A 2 -19.75 -1.10 -34.98
N LEU A 3 -19.36 -0.04 -35.68
CA LEU A 3 -18.11 0.18 -36.39
C LEU A 3 -17.14 0.89 -35.43
N ASN A 4 -15.88 0.46 -35.30
CA ASN A 4 -14.83 1.28 -34.65
C ASN A 4 -13.54 1.23 -35.47
N HIS A 5 -13.10 2.43 -35.85
CA HIS A 5 -12.01 2.74 -36.76
C HIS A 5 -10.63 2.66 -36.10
N LEU A 6 -9.70 2.06 -36.84
CA LEU A 6 -8.26 2.31 -36.83
C LEU A 6 -7.98 3.76 -37.27
N LEU A 7 -7.08 4.48 -36.59
CA LEU A 7 -5.88 5.08 -37.21
C LEU A 7 -5.03 5.93 -36.24
N LEU A 8 -3.72 5.85 -36.48
CA LEU A 8 -2.62 6.59 -35.88
C LEU A 8 -2.65 8.09 -36.22
N ALA A 9 -2.31 8.93 -35.24
CA ALA A 9 -1.70 10.25 -35.39
C ALA A 9 -0.92 10.52 -34.09
N GLY A 10 0.35 10.94 -34.03
CA GLY A 10 1.10 11.76 -34.96
C GLY A 10 1.34 13.13 -34.34
N GLY A 11 2.53 13.35 -33.76
CA GLY A 11 3.12 14.68 -33.54
C GLY A 11 2.83 15.37 -32.21
N LEU A 12 3.87 15.52 -31.37
CA LEU A 12 3.90 16.58 -30.35
C LEU A 12 5.29 17.23 -30.36
N ALA A 13 5.45 18.15 -31.32
CA ALA A 13 6.50 19.15 -31.30
C ALA A 13 6.01 20.33 -30.46
N VAL A 14 6.65 20.58 -29.32
CA VAL A 14 6.52 21.87 -28.63
C VAL A 14 7.92 22.44 -28.48
N LEU A 15 8.03 23.64 -29.03
CA LEU A 15 9.22 24.43 -29.29
C LEU A 15 9.93 24.88 -28.01
N LEU A 16 11.25 24.73 -28.01
CA LEU A 16 12.17 25.50 -27.19
C LEU A 16 12.20 26.94 -27.71
N GLY A 17 11.81 27.90 -26.86
CA GLY A 17 11.93 29.33 -27.11
C GLY A 17 12.25 30.07 -25.81
N ALA A 18 13.46 30.61 -25.73
CA ALA A 18 14.00 31.35 -24.60
C ALA A 18 13.52 32.81 -24.58
N SER A 19 13.34 33.39 -23.39
CA SER A 19 13.74 34.78 -23.11
C SER A 19 13.61 35.10 -21.62
N ALA A 20 14.64 35.76 -21.10
CA ALA A 20 14.88 36.11 -19.71
C ALA A 20 13.84 37.07 -19.09
N THR A 21 14.07 37.34 -17.80
CA THR A 21 13.47 38.40 -16.96
C THR A 21 12.02 38.18 -16.52
N ASN A 22 11.86 37.43 -15.43
CA ASN A 22 11.34 37.97 -14.16
C ASN A 22 11.39 36.86 -13.11
N VAL A 23 12.51 36.83 -12.37
CA VAL A 23 12.63 36.08 -11.12
C VAL A 23 11.69 36.76 -10.12
N LEU A 24 10.42 36.38 -10.12
CA LEU A 24 9.62 36.45 -8.92
C LEU A 24 10.11 35.29 -8.06
N ALA A 25 10.96 35.65 -7.10
CA ALA A 25 11.27 34.81 -5.96
C ALA A 25 9.93 34.34 -5.37
N GLN A 26 9.57 33.08 -5.64
CA GLN A 26 8.41 32.46 -5.01
C GLN A 26 8.78 32.19 -3.55
N GLU A 27 8.56 33.25 -2.79
CA GLU A 27 8.30 33.32 -1.36
C GLU A 27 7.83 31.97 -0.81
N GLY A 28 8.73 31.35 -0.05
CA GLY A 28 8.42 30.64 1.20
C GLY A 28 7.12 29.84 1.22
N GLY A 29 6.89 28.98 0.23
CA GLY A 29 5.90 27.91 0.31
C GLY A 29 6.38 26.86 1.31
N GLY A 30 6.30 27.19 2.59
CA GLY A 30 6.59 26.30 3.70
C GLY A 30 5.94 24.95 3.45
N ARG A 31 6.78 23.92 3.38
CA ARG A 31 6.43 22.52 3.17
C ARG A 31 5.35 22.12 4.19
N ARG A 32 4.08 22.26 3.82
CA ARG A 32 2.96 21.63 4.54
C ARG A 32 3.04 20.13 4.25
N GLY A 33 3.63 19.37 5.16
CA GLY A 33 3.71 17.92 4.97
C GLY A 33 4.62 17.22 5.94
N GLY A 34 4.43 17.46 7.24
CA GLY A 34 5.19 16.79 8.29
C GLY A 34 4.49 16.88 9.63
N GLY A 35 3.16 16.71 9.65
CA GLY A 35 2.44 16.59 10.92
C GLY A 35 2.84 15.30 11.62
N ASN A 36 3.03 15.38 12.93
CA ASN A 36 3.28 14.25 13.83
C ASN A 36 2.21 13.17 13.61
N PHE A 37 2.53 12.16 12.79
CA PHE A 37 1.61 11.11 12.44
C PHE A 37 1.54 10.14 13.63
N ASP A 38 0.53 10.32 14.48
CA ASP A 38 0.23 9.39 15.55
C ASP A 38 -0.43 8.13 14.95
N PRO A 39 0.23 6.95 15.03
CA PRO A 39 -0.32 5.71 14.50
C PRO A 39 -1.67 5.35 15.11
N ALA A 40 -1.90 5.68 16.38
CA ALA A 40 -3.15 5.40 17.06
C ALA A 40 -4.29 6.27 16.51
N GLN A 41 -4.03 7.56 16.26
CA GLN A 41 -5.01 8.43 15.60
C GLN A 41 -5.29 8.02 14.16
N PHE A 42 -4.28 7.55 13.44
CA PHE A 42 -4.49 7.06 12.08
C PHE A 42 -5.36 5.80 12.07
N GLN A 43 -5.11 4.86 12.99
CA GLN A 43 -5.95 3.67 13.17
C GLN A 43 -7.39 4.06 13.52
N GLN A 44 -7.60 4.98 14.46
CA GLN A 44 -8.94 5.47 14.83
C GLN A 44 -9.67 6.04 13.61
N ARG A 45 -9.05 6.99 12.89
CA ARG A 45 -9.66 7.58 11.68
C ARG A 45 -9.96 6.55 10.61
N MET A 46 -9.15 5.49 10.50
CA MET A 46 -9.42 4.40 9.56
C MET A 46 -10.63 3.56 10.01
N MET A 47 -10.73 3.26 11.30
CA MET A 47 -11.86 2.53 11.88
C MET A 47 -13.18 3.32 11.75
N ASP A 48 -13.14 4.63 11.99
CA ASP A 48 -14.31 5.50 11.83
C ASP A 48 -14.80 5.50 10.37
N ARG A 49 -13.88 5.56 9.40
CA ARG A 49 -14.23 5.43 7.97
C ARG A 49 -14.88 4.08 7.65
N TYR A 50 -14.39 2.98 8.23
CA TYR A 50 -15.01 1.68 8.01
C TYR A 50 -16.42 1.62 8.63
N LYS A 51 -16.61 2.22 9.82
CA LYS A 51 -17.93 2.31 10.45
C LYS A 51 -18.93 3.07 9.56
N GLU A 52 -18.52 4.22 9.06
CA GLU A 52 -19.32 5.05 8.15
C GLU A 52 -19.59 4.34 6.81
N GLN A 53 -18.58 3.72 6.21
CA GLN A 53 -18.71 2.99 4.96
C GLN A 53 -19.68 1.80 5.08
N LEU A 54 -19.58 1.04 6.17
CA LEU A 54 -20.51 -0.06 6.43
C LEU A 54 -21.89 0.43 6.89
N GLU A 55 -22.12 1.74 6.97
CA GLU A 55 -23.37 2.35 7.39
C GLU A 55 -23.84 1.83 8.77
N ILE A 56 -22.90 1.52 9.67
CA ILE A 56 -23.21 0.94 10.98
C ILE A 56 -23.59 2.06 11.95
N THR A 57 -24.89 2.20 12.20
CA THR A 57 -25.44 3.18 13.15
C THR A 57 -25.54 2.64 14.58
N ASP A 58 -25.58 1.33 14.77
CA ASP A 58 -25.68 0.69 16.08
C ASP A 58 -24.29 0.48 16.70
N GLU A 59 -24.08 0.99 17.93
CA GLU A 59 -22.80 0.84 18.64
C GLU A 59 -22.51 -0.58 19.10
N THR A 60 -23.54 -1.37 19.39
CA THR A 60 -23.42 -2.78 19.80
C THR A 60 -22.98 -3.62 18.61
N GLU A 61 -23.60 -3.38 17.46
CA GLU A 61 -23.21 -4.02 16.20
C GLU A 61 -21.77 -3.64 15.82
N TRP A 62 -21.42 -2.34 15.93
CA TRP A 62 -20.07 -1.88 15.69
C TRP A 62 -19.05 -2.54 16.62
N LYS A 63 -19.33 -2.66 17.92
CA LYS A 63 -18.44 -3.33 18.89
C LYS A 63 -18.19 -4.80 18.54
N ALA A 64 -19.15 -5.49 17.92
CA ALA A 64 -18.99 -6.86 17.46
C ALA A 64 -18.19 -6.96 16.15
N ILE A 65 -18.38 -6.01 15.22
CA ILE A 65 -17.76 -6.01 13.89
C ILE A 65 -16.33 -5.42 13.91
N GLN A 66 -16.08 -4.40 14.73
CA GLN A 66 -14.81 -3.68 14.85
C GLN A 66 -13.59 -4.61 14.96
N PRO A 67 -13.53 -5.61 15.87
CA PRO A 67 -12.37 -6.50 15.96
C PRO A 67 -12.17 -7.37 14.71
N LEU A 68 -13.23 -7.65 13.93
CA LEU A 68 -13.13 -8.41 12.69
C LEU A 68 -12.62 -7.54 11.54
N VAL A 69 -13.11 -6.30 11.42
CA VAL A 69 -12.60 -5.31 10.47
C VAL A 69 -11.13 -5.01 10.74
N GLN A 70 -10.75 -4.86 12.01
CA GLN A 70 -9.36 -4.67 12.41
C GLN A 70 -8.49 -5.84 11.96
N LYS A 71 -8.91 -7.09 12.22
CA LYS A 71 -8.19 -8.29 11.78
C LYS A 71 -8.04 -8.36 10.25
N VAL A 72 -9.08 -8.00 9.50
CA VAL A 72 -9.01 -7.95 8.03
C VAL A 72 -8.00 -6.89 7.58
N SER A 73 -8.05 -5.69 8.17
CA SER A 73 -7.11 -4.60 7.86
C SER A 73 -5.66 -4.98 8.18
N GLU A 74 -5.42 -5.64 9.32
CA GLU A 74 -4.10 -6.15 9.72
C GLU A 74 -3.61 -7.23 8.76
N ALA A 75 -4.44 -8.22 8.42
CA ALA A 75 -4.09 -9.29 7.49
C ALA A 75 -3.81 -8.76 6.07
N ARG A 76 -4.50 -7.70 5.65
CA ARG A 76 -4.21 -6.96 4.41
C ARG A 76 -2.88 -6.27 4.45
N MET A 77 -2.61 -5.55 5.53
CA MET A 77 -1.34 -4.86 5.71
C MET A 77 -0.18 -5.88 5.73
N ALA A 78 -0.33 -7.01 6.40
CA ALA A 78 0.63 -8.11 6.40
C ALA A 78 0.80 -8.76 5.02
N SER A 79 -0.27 -8.88 4.24
CA SER A 79 -0.21 -9.40 2.86
C SER A 79 0.45 -8.40 1.89
N LEU A 80 0.24 -7.11 2.12
CA LEU A 80 0.82 -6.00 1.36
C LEU A 80 2.27 -5.72 1.75
N SER A 81 2.71 -6.04 2.96
CA SER A 81 4.10 -5.79 3.40
C SER A 81 5.14 -6.61 2.62
N GLY A 82 4.74 -7.67 1.90
CA GLY A 82 5.58 -8.35 0.92
C GLY A 82 5.66 -7.68 -0.46
N ARG A 83 4.67 -6.86 -0.81
CA ARG A 83 4.79 -5.89 -1.91
C ARG A 83 5.37 -4.64 -1.30
N GLY A 84 6.66 -4.71 -0.99
CA GLY A 84 7.43 -3.55 -0.56
C GLY A 84 6.89 -2.35 -1.29
N MET A 85 6.33 -1.40 -0.55
CA MET A 85 6.11 -0.08 -1.07
C MET A 85 7.50 0.34 -1.48
N PHE A 86 7.83 0.12 -2.76
CA PHE A 86 9.16 0.15 -3.32
C PHE A 86 9.62 1.60 -3.22
N GLY A 87 10.05 2.00 -2.02
CA GLY A 87 11.03 3.02 -1.75
C GLY A 87 12.34 2.51 -2.30
N ARG A 88 12.38 2.32 -3.62
CA ARG A 88 13.59 2.22 -4.39
C ARG A 88 14.25 3.58 -4.26
N GLY A 89 15.21 3.69 -3.35
CA GLY A 89 16.14 4.80 -3.28
C GLY A 89 17.22 4.55 -2.22
N PRO A 90 18.52 4.75 -2.52
CA PRO A 90 19.15 5.17 -3.77
C PRO A 90 19.80 4.01 -4.54
N ARG A 91 19.91 4.19 -5.86
CA ARG A 91 20.83 3.42 -6.73
C ARG A 91 22.26 3.51 -6.16
N PRO A 92 23.10 2.47 -6.33
CA PRO A 92 24.54 2.59 -6.09
C PRO A 92 25.13 3.61 -7.07
N GLY A 93 25.60 4.75 -6.55
CA GLY A 93 26.15 5.85 -7.34
C GLY A 93 25.74 7.20 -6.74
N GLY A 94 26.33 7.55 -5.60
CA GLY A 94 26.09 8.82 -4.95
C GLY A 94 26.63 8.79 -3.53
N ASP A 95 27.90 9.14 -3.39
CA ASP A 95 28.50 9.55 -2.14
C ASP A 95 27.74 10.77 -1.60
N ASN A 96 26.72 10.55 -0.78
CA ASN A 96 26.14 11.62 0.02
C ASN A 96 25.67 11.07 1.35
N GLN A 97 26.54 11.24 2.36
CA GLN A 97 26.20 11.17 3.77
C GLN A 97 25.14 12.25 4.05
N GLY A 98 23.93 11.84 4.36
CA GLY A 98 22.87 12.77 4.73
C GLY A 98 21.55 12.06 4.96
N ASP A 99 21.19 11.93 6.23
CA ASP A 99 19.84 11.71 6.74
C ASP A 99 18.96 10.65 6.06
N GLN A 100 18.97 9.50 6.70
CA GLN A 100 17.95 8.45 6.86
C GLN A 100 16.48 8.88 6.67
N ASN A 101 16.13 9.40 5.49
CA ASN A 101 14.75 9.63 5.08
C ASN A 101 14.15 8.29 4.64
N ARG A 102 14.15 7.32 5.57
CA ARG A 102 13.32 6.11 5.51
C ARG A 102 11.88 6.62 5.57
N ARG A 103 11.26 6.77 4.39
CA ARG A 103 9.80 6.94 4.31
C ARG A 103 9.18 5.89 5.24
N PRO A 104 8.18 6.24 6.07
CA PRO A 104 7.58 5.28 6.98
C PRO A 104 7.13 4.07 6.14
N SER A 105 7.80 2.94 6.34
CA SER A 105 7.37 1.67 5.75
C SER A 105 6.05 1.35 6.42
N PHE A 106 4.94 1.70 5.75
CA PHE A 106 3.60 1.42 6.22
C PHE A 106 3.29 -0.06 6.04
N GLY A 107 3.82 -0.88 6.95
CA GLY A 107 3.58 -2.31 7.03
C GLY A 107 4.56 -3.01 7.98
N PRO A 108 4.14 -4.10 8.65
CA PRO A 108 5.04 -4.88 9.49
C PRO A 108 6.19 -5.45 8.65
N PRO A 109 7.41 -5.55 9.20
CA PRO A 109 8.56 -6.09 8.48
C PRO A 109 8.26 -7.50 7.95
N ASN A 110 8.67 -7.78 6.71
CA ASN A 110 8.53 -9.10 6.10
C ASN A 110 9.91 -9.75 5.96
N PRO A 111 10.35 -10.55 6.95
CA PRO A 111 11.70 -11.09 6.98
C PRO A 111 11.98 -12.04 5.81
N GLU A 112 10.98 -12.77 5.31
CA GLU A 112 11.17 -13.63 4.14
C GLU A 112 11.35 -12.83 2.85
N ALA A 113 10.69 -11.68 2.73
CA ALA A 113 10.87 -10.77 1.59
C ALA A 113 12.27 -10.13 1.61
N GLU A 114 12.72 -9.70 2.79
CA GLU A 114 14.08 -9.17 2.98
C GLU A 114 15.16 -10.22 2.70
N ALA A 115 14.96 -11.45 3.15
CA ALA A 115 15.88 -12.56 2.89
C ALA A 115 15.99 -12.87 1.39
N LEU A 116 14.86 -12.90 0.67
CA LEU A 116 14.85 -13.07 -0.78
C LEU A 116 15.53 -11.90 -1.49
N GLN A 117 15.24 -10.66 -1.10
CA GLN A 117 15.87 -9.46 -1.67
C GLN A 117 17.38 -9.47 -1.43
N LYS A 118 17.83 -9.81 -0.22
CA LYS A 118 19.26 -9.94 0.11
C LYS A 118 19.94 -11.01 -0.74
N ALA A 119 19.30 -12.16 -0.98
CA ALA A 119 19.85 -13.22 -1.83
C ALA A 119 19.98 -12.77 -3.30
N ILE A 120 19.04 -11.95 -3.80
CA ILE A 120 19.10 -11.34 -5.12
C ILE A 120 20.26 -10.33 -5.19
N ASP A 121 20.35 -9.42 -4.21
CA ASP A 121 21.36 -8.36 -4.18
C ASP A 121 22.78 -8.92 -4.00
N SER A 122 22.93 -10.00 -3.22
CA SER A 122 24.21 -10.68 -3.02
C SER A 122 24.59 -11.61 -4.16
N LYS A 123 23.77 -11.74 -5.22
CA LYS A 123 23.94 -12.71 -6.31
C LYS A 123 24.21 -14.12 -5.77
N ALA A 124 23.39 -14.54 -4.81
CA ALA A 124 23.52 -15.85 -4.18
C ALA A 124 23.44 -16.99 -5.19
N SER A 125 23.84 -18.19 -4.76
CA SER A 125 23.79 -19.37 -5.62
C SER A 125 22.36 -19.69 -6.07
N SER A 126 22.21 -20.42 -7.18
CA SER A 126 20.89 -20.88 -7.65
C SER A 126 20.13 -21.69 -6.57
N ALA A 127 20.85 -22.45 -5.74
CA ALA A 127 20.27 -23.22 -4.65
C ALA A 127 19.70 -22.31 -3.55
N ASP A 128 20.46 -21.29 -3.13
CA ASP A 128 20.05 -20.35 -2.08
C ASP A 128 18.88 -19.47 -2.52
N LEU A 129 18.89 -19.00 -3.77
CA LEU A 129 17.78 -18.24 -4.36
C LEU A 129 16.49 -19.07 -4.39
N LYS A 130 16.56 -20.35 -4.76
CA LYS A 130 15.40 -21.24 -4.74
C LYS A 130 14.89 -21.46 -3.32
N ALA A 131 15.77 -21.67 -2.35
CA ALA A 131 15.39 -21.83 -0.95
C ALA A 131 14.71 -20.57 -0.38
N ALA A 132 15.26 -19.38 -0.64
CA ALA A 132 14.67 -18.11 -0.23
C ALA A 132 13.32 -17.85 -0.92
N LEU A 133 13.20 -18.17 -2.21
CA LEU A 133 11.95 -18.05 -2.96
C LEU A 133 10.86 -18.95 -2.38
N THR A 134 11.16 -20.22 -2.07
CA THR A 134 10.20 -21.14 -1.45
C THR A 134 9.66 -20.59 -0.14
N LYS A 135 10.55 -20.12 0.76
CA LYS A 135 10.14 -19.52 2.03
C LYS A 135 9.27 -18.28 1.85
N TYR A 136 9.62 -17.41 0.90
CA TYR A 136 8.81 -16.24 0.57
C TYR A 136 7.41 -16.63 0.06
N LEU A 137 7.32 -17.63 -0.82
CA LEU A 137 6.05 -18.12 -1.35
C LEU A 137 5.19 -18.79 -0.27
N GLU A 138 5.79 -19.54 0.65
CA GLU A 138 5.09 -20.12 1.81
C GLU A 138 4.55 -19.03 2.74
N SER A 139 5.38 -18.04 3.10
CA SER A 139 4.97 -16.86 3.88
C SER A 139 3.79 -16.13 3.22
N ARG A 140 3.82 -15.96 1.89
CA ARG A 140 2.72 -15.38 1.11
C ARG A 140 1.44 -16.21 1.19
N LYS A 141 1.52 -17.54 1.09
CA LYS A 141 0.36 -18.43 1.18
C LYS A 141 -0.29 -18.38 2.57
N VAL A 142 0.51 -18.36 3.63
CA VAL A 142 0.01 -18.27 5.02
C VAL A 142 -0.74 -16.96 5.22
N LYS A 143 -0.13 -15.83 4.85
CA LYS A 143 -0.76 -14.49 4.96
C LYS A 143 -2.07 -14.39 4.15
N GLN A 144 -2.10 -15.00 2.96
CA GLN A 144 -3.29 -15.07 2.14
C GLN A 144 -4.41 -15.88 2.82
N ALA A 145 -4.08 -17.05 3.39
CA ALA A 145 -5.04 -17.88 4.10
C ALA A 145 -5.59 -17.18 5.36
N GLU A 146 -4.75 -16.42 6.08
CA GLU A 146 -5.17 -15.61 7.22
C GLU A 146 -6.11 -14.46 6.80
N LEU A 147 -5.82 -13.81 5.67
CA LEU A 147 -6.69 -12.80 5.09
C LEU A 147 -8.06 -13.37 4.73
N GLU A 148 -8.09 -14.49 4.00
CA GLU A 148 -9.34 -15.17 3.61
C GLU A 148 -10.15 -15.61 4.83
N LYS A 149 -9.48 -16.13 5.87
CA LYS A 149 -10.13 -16.49 7.13
C LYS A 149 -10.71 -15.27 7.85
N ALA A 150 -9.99 -14.14 7.87
CA ALA A 150 -10.47 -12.90 8.48
C ALA A 150 -11.70 -12.35 7.72
N GLN A 151 -11.64 -12.35 6.39
CA GLN A 151 -12.74 -11.93 5.52
C GLN A 151 -13.97 -12.83 5.68
N ALA A 152 -13.78 -14.15 5.75
CA ALA A 152 -14.87 -15.10 5.98
C ALA A 152 -15.53 -14.91 7.35
N ASN A 153 -14.76 -14.59 8.39
CA ASN A 153 -15.33 -14.29 9.70
C ASN A 153 -16.08 -12.95 9.73
N LEU A 154 -15.58 -11.94 9.01
CA LEU A 154 -16.29 -10.68 8.84
C LEU A 154 -17.63 -10.89 8.11
N ARG A 155 -17.64 -11.65 7.01
CA ARG A 155 -18.86 -11.95 6.24
C ARG A 155 -19.99 -12.57 7.09
N LYS A 156 -19.65 -13.40 8.09
CA LYS A 156 -20.66 -14.06 8.96
C LYS A 156 -21.49 -13.10 9.81
N VAL A 157 -20.98 -11.89 10.07
CA VAL A 157 -21.63 -10.90 10.94
C VAL A 157 -22.20 -9.70 10.17
N LEU A 158 -21.92 -9.61 8.86
CA LEU A 158 -22.42 -8.54 8.02
C LEU A 158 -23.80 -8.89 7.45
N THR A 159 -24.64 -7.87 7.33
CA THR A 159 -25.86 -7.94 6.51
C THR A 159 -25.52 -7.97 5.01
N PRO A 160 -26.43 -8.42 4.13
CA PRO A 160 -26.17 -8.44 2.68
C PRO A 160 -25.78 -7.07 2.09
N ARG A 161 -26.35 -5.97 2.62
CA ARG A 161 -25.99 -4.61 2.20
C ARG A 161 -24.57 -4.24 2.62
N GLN A 162 -24.20 -4.51 3.87
CA GLN A 162 -22.85 -4.28 4.37
C GLN A 162 -21.81 -5.14 3.64
N GLU A 163 -22.14 -6.40 3.33
CA GLU A 163 -21.26 -7.27 2.57
C GLU A 163 -21.00 -6.71 1.16
N ALA A 164 -22.03 -6.21 0.47
CA ALA A 164 -21.86 -5.56 -0.82
C ALA A 164 -20.97 -4.31 -0.72
N ILE A 165 -21.18 -3.47 0.30
CA ILE A 165 -20.35 -2.28 0.51
C ILE A 165 -18.92 -2.67 0.85
N ALA A 166 -18.71 -3.64 1.75
CA ALA A 166 -17.40 -4.17 2.11
C ALA A 166 -16.67 -4.75 0.89
N THR A 167 -17.38 -5.42 -0.01
CA THR A 167 -16.81 -5.96 -1.25
C THR A 167 -16.39 -4.84 -2.21
N VAL A 168 -17.21 -3.80 -2.39
CA VAL A 168 -16.89 -2.66 -3.27
C VAL A 168 -15.79 -1.77 -2.69
N ALA A 169 -15.79 -1.55 -1.37
CA ALA A 169 -14.70 -0.91 -0.64
C ALA A 169 -13.41 -1.78 -0.67
N GLY A 170 -13.54 -2.99 -1.21
CA GLY A 170 -12.48 -3.93 -1.42
C GLY A 170 -11.98 -4.51 -0.13
N LEU A 171 -12.75 -4.52 0.99
CA LEU A 171 -12.51 -5.10 2.32
C LEU A 171 -12.71 -6.64 2.34
N LEU A 172 -13.60 -7.14 1.49
CA LEU A 172 -13.81 -8.56 1.22
C LEU A 172 -13.17 -9.01 -0.10
#